data_AF-A0A7S2J8J9-F1
#
_entry.id   AF-A0A7S2J8J9-F1
#
_cell.length_a   1.000
_cell.length_b   1.000
_cell.length_c   1.000
_cell.angle_alpha   90.00
_cell.angle_beta   90.00
_cell.angle_gamma   90.00
#
_symmetry.space_group_name_H-M   'P 1'
#
loop_
_entity.id
_entity.type
_entity.pdbx_description
1 polymer ?
#
loop_
_entity_poly.entity_id
_entity_poly.type
_entity_poly.pdbx_seq_one_letter_code
_entity_poly.pdbx_strand_id
1 'polypeptide(L)'
;CEFVMQATSMELKEELDSHSWPSPPIVETDTVWSIVPEFPEDASLVQEGQTPSVPWGLDRIDHREGGLDNHYDPPAISGGGAGVHVYVADTGIRTTHQDFCGRAVPTLEVLG
;
A
#
# COMPACT_ATOMS: atom_id res chain seq x y z
N CYS A 1 -14.21 5.16 20.35
CA CYS A 1 -12.96 5.09 21.10
C CYS A 1 -12.34 3.74 20.81
N GLU A 2 -11.07 3.72 20.43
CA GLU A 2 -10.32 2.50 20.18
C GLU A 2 -9.22 2.40 21.23
N PHE A 3 -8.96 1.19 21.69
CA PHE A 3 -7.98 0.89 22.74
C PHE A 3 -7.27 -0.40 22.34
N VAL A 4 -5.93 -0.36 22.37
CA VAL A 4 -5.08 -1.52 22.07
C VAL A 4 -4.36 -1.90 23.35
N MET A 5 -4.42 -3.18 23.72
CA MET A 5 -3.73 -3.71 24.90
C MET A 5 -3.03 -5.02 24.58
N GLN A 6 -1.92 -5.26 25.27
CA GLN A 6 -1.31 -6.58 25.37
C GLN A 6 -1.68 -7.17 26.73
N ALA A 7 -2.43 -8.27 26.73
CA ALA A 7 -2.96 -8.87 27.94
C ALA A 7 -3.36 -10.33 27.70
N THR A 8 -3.46 -11.09 28.79
CA THR A 8 -4.16 -12.37 28.80
C THR A 8 -5.67 -12.15 28.70
N SER A 9 -6.42 -13.21 28.36
CA SER A 9 -7.89 -13.15 28.32
C SER A 9 -8.52 -12.82 29.69
N MET A 10 -7.82 -13.08 30.80
CA MET A 10 -8.30 -12.77 32.15
C MET A 10 -8.17 -11.27 32.45
N GLU A 11 -7.00 -10.69 32.17
CA GLU A 11 -6.73 -9.26 32.33
C GLU A 11 -7.63 -8.42 31.40
N LEU A 12 -7.84 -8.85 30.15
CA LEU A 12 -8.80 -8.22 29.25
C LEU A 12 -10.22 -8.20 29.85
N LYS A 13 -10.64 -9.31 30.47
CA LYS A 13 -11.97 -9.40 31.08
C LYS A 13 -12.10 -8.45 32.27
N GLU A 14 -11.09 -8.37 33.13
CA GLU A 14 -11.05 -7.42 34.24
C GLU A 14 -11.15 -5.98 33.74
N GLU A 15 -10.43 -5.63 32.67
CA GLU A 15 -10.48 -4.29 32.09
C GLU A 15 -11.88 -3.95 31.56
N LEU A 16 -12.50 -4.87 30.81
CA LEU A 16 -13.86 -4.69 30.28
C LEU A 16 -14.91 -4.54 31.39
N ASP A 17 -14.79 -5.33 32.46
CA ASP A 17 -15.71 -5.32 33.60
C ASP A 17 -15.52 -4.06 34.48
N SER A 18 -14.33 -3.44 34.46
CA SER A 18 -14.01 -2.25 35.25
C SER A 18 -14.51 -0.92 34.66
N HIS A 19 -14.79 -0.88 33.35
CA HIS A 19 -15.11 0.35 32.64
C HIS A 19 -16.61 0.49 32.32
N SER A 20 -17.12 1.71 32.43
CA SER A 20 -18.46 2.06 31.93
C SER A 20 -18.37 2.53 30.49
N TRP A 21 -18.82 1.68 29.56
CA TRP A 21 -18.74 1.95 28.13
C TRP A 21 -20.00 2.65 27.61
N PRO A 22 -19.88 3.65 26.72
CA PRO A 22 -21.05 4.31 26.12
C PRO A 22 -21.85 3.36 25.20
N SER A 23 -21.24 2.27 24.76
CA SER A 23 -21.83 1.19 23.97
C SER A 23 -21.14 -0.15 24.30
N PRO A 24 -21.76 -1.30 24.04
CA PRO A 24 -21.10 -2.59 24.20
C PRO A 24 -19.79 -2.66 23.41
N PRO A 25 -18.65 -2.97 24.05
CA PRO A 25 -17.36 -3.05 23.37
C PRO A 25 -17.29 -4.29 22.48
N ILE A 26 -16.66 -4.15 21.31
CA ILE A 26 -16.27 -5.25 20.42
C ILE A 26 -14.77 -5.45 20.61
N VAL A 27 -14.34 -6.70 20.75
CA VAL A 27 -12.94 -7.05 20.96
C VAL A 27 -12.49 -8.01 19.88
N GLU A 28 -11.35 -7.69 19.27
CA GLU A 28 -10.65 -8.55 18.32
C GLU A 28 -9.19 -8.72 18.75
N THR A 29 -8.61 -9.86 18.42
CA THR A 29 -7.18 -10.09 18.62
C THR A 29 -6.40 -9.58 17.43
N ASP A 30 -5.19 -9.10 17.67
CA ASP A 30 -4.29 -8.75 16.58
C ASP A 30 -4.04 -9.98 15.70
N THR A 31 -4.09 -9.77 14.39
CA THR A 31 -3.92 -10.82 13.40
C THR A 31 -2.59 -10.61 12.70
N VAL A 32 -1.76 -11.66 12.68
CA VAL A 32 -0.50 -11.61 11.95
C VAL A 32 -0.80 -11.54 10.45
N TRP A 33 -0.52 -10.40 9.84
CA TRP A 33 -0.46 -10.28 8.39
C TRP A 33 0.86 -10.84 7.88
N SER A 34 0.82 -11.57 6.78
CA SER A 34 2.02 -12.05 6.10
C SER A 34 1.95 -11.66 4.63
N ILE A 35 3.12 -11.36 4.04
CA ILE A 35 3.24 -11.13 2.61
C ILE A 35 2.77 -12.40 1.89
N VAL A 36 1.97 -12.22 0.84
CA VAL A 36 1.59 -13.31 -0.05
C VAL A 36 2.88 -13.93 -0.59
N PRO A 37 3.13 -15.24 -0.38
CA PRO A 37 4.36 -15.86 -0.83
C PRO A 37 4.58 -15.59 -2.32
N GLU A 38 5.79 -15.15 -2.67
CA GLU A 38 6.18 -15.05 -4.07
C GLU A 38 6.13 -16.47 -4.64
N PHE A 39 5.23 -16.68 -5.61
CA PHE A 39 5.30 -17.89 -6.42
C PHE A 39 6.59 -17.81 -7.24
N PRO A 40 7.32 -18.92 -7.42
CA PRO A 40 8.51 -18.90 -8.27
C PRO A 40 8.09 -18.34 -9.63
N GLU A 41 8.62 -17.16 -9.95
CA GLU A 41 8.29 -16.50 -11.18
C GLU A 41 8.82 -17.35 -12.33
N ASP A 42 7.96 -17.70 -13.28
CA ASP A 42 8.44 -17.76 -14.66
C ASP A 42 8.88 -16.32 -14.97
N ALA A 43 10.16 -16.03 -14.75
CA ALA A 43 10.85 -14.74 -14.84
C ALA A 43 10.78 -14.05 -16.22
N SER A 44 9.82 -14.44 -17.07
CA SER A 44 9.56 -13.88 -18.40
C SER A 44 8.62 -12.68 -18.37
N LEU A 45 7.89 -12.44 -17.28
CA LEU A 45 6.94 -11.32 -17.20
C LEU A 45 7.51 -10.10 -16.46
N VAL A 46 8.54 -10.24 -15.65
CA VAL A 46 9.23 -9.08 -15.06
C VAL A 46 10.52 -8.86 -15.84
N GLN A 47 10.41 -8.16 -16.98
CA GLN A 47 11.61 -7.64 -17.62
C GLN A 47 12.15 -6.53 -16.72
N GLU A 48 13.03 -6.88 -15.78
CA GLU A 48 13.85 -5.93 -15.05
C GLU A 48 14.60 -5.08 -16.08
N GLY A 49 14.11 -3.86 -16.27
CA GLY A 49 14.54 -2.95 -17.31
C GLY A 49 15.97 -2.49 -17.07
N GLN A 50 16.91 -3.12 -17.76
CA GLN A 50 18.22 -2.53 -18.07
C GLN A 50 18.18 -1.74 -19.40
N THR A 51 16.99 -1.53 -19.99
CA THR A 51 16.78 -0.77 -21.24
C THR A 51 15.83 0.42 -21.02
N PRO A 52 15.96 1.51 -21.80
CA PRO A 52 15.11 2.71 -21.69
C PRO A 52 13.70 2.50 -22.29
N SER A 53 13.17 1.28 -22.20
CA SER A 53 11.86 0.88 -22.72
C SER A 53 10.77 1.09 -21.66
N VAL A 54 9.55 1.38 -22.10
CA VAL A 54 8.38 1.48 -21.22
C VAL A 54 8.16 0.12 -20.54
N PRO A 55 7.94 0.07 -19.21
CA PRO A 55 7.58 -1.18 -18.55
C PRO A 55 6.35 -1.79 -19.20
N TRP A 56 6.39 -3.09 -19.55
CA TRP A 56 5.31 -3.77 -20.26
C TRP A 56 3.93 -3.57 -19.61
N GLY A 57 3.89 -3.44 -18.28
CA GLY A 57 2.66 -3.28 -17.53
C GLY A 57 2.02 -1.92 -17.74
N LEU A 58 2.81 -0.86 -17.95
CA LEU A 58 2.31 0.48 -18.28
C LEU A 58 1.74 0.52 -19.71
N ASP A 59 2.48 -0.04 -20.67
CA ASP A 59 2.08 -0.20 -22.09
C ASP A 59 0.83 -1.10 -22.24
N ARG A 60 0.65 -2.08 -21.33
CA ARG A 60 -0.56 -2.90 -21.35
C ARG A 60 -1.81 -2.18 -20.85
N ILE A 61 -1.69 -1.26 -19.89
CA ILE A 61 -2.87 -0.66 -19.26
C ILE A 61 -3.40 0.56 -20.03
N ASP A 62 -2.61 1.17 -20.89
CA ASP A 62 -3.03 2.29 -21.74
C ASP A 62 -3.53 1.85 -23.13
N HIS A 63 -3.15 0.67 -23.63
CA HIS A 63 -3.70 0.08 -24.85
C HIS A 63 -4.55 -1.18 -24.61
N ARG A 64 -5.87 -1.10 -24.89
CA ARG A 64 -6.80 -2.25 -24.74
C ARG A 64 -6.86 -3.17 -25.96
N GLU A 65 -6.61 -2.63 -27.14
CA GLU A 65 -6.72 -3.33 -28.42
C GLU A 65 -5.34 -3.34 -29.12
N GLY A 66 -4.84 -4.51 -29.50
CA GLY A 66 -3.54 -4.63 -30.19
C GLY A 66 -2.44 -5.25 -29.34
N GLY A 67 -1.21 -5.23 -29.88
CA GLY A 67 0.00 -5.66 -29.17
C GLY A 67 0.60 -4.54 -28.33
N LEU A 68 1.73 -4.83 -27.69
CA LEU A 68 2.55 -3.83 -26.99
C LEU A 68 3.25 -2.92 -28.02
N ASP A 69 3.21 -1.60 -27.82
CA ASP A 69 3.80 -0.62 -28.73
C ASP A 69 5.04 0.10 -28.15
N ASN A 70 5.43 -0.25 -26.92
CA ASN A 70 6.53 0.32 -26.15
C ASN A 70 6.38 1.84 -25.94
N HIS A 71 5.15 2.31 -25.82
CA HIS A 71 4.79 3.68 -25.48
C HIS A 71 3.86 3.69 -24.26
N TYR A 72 3.78 4.84 -23.59
CA TYR A 72 2.79 5.05 -22.52
C TYR A 72 2.13 6.42 -22.68
N ASP A 73 0.87 6.41 -23.11
CA ASP A 73 0.01 7.59 -23.20
C ASP A 73 -0.99 7.58 -22.02
N PRO A 74 -0.66 8.22 -20.88
CA PRO A 74 -1.59 8.28 -19.76
C PRO A 74 -2.91 8.94 -20.20
N PRO A 75 -4.06 8.49 -19.68
CA PRO A 75 -5.34 9.11 -20.00
C PRO A 75 -5.27 10.62 -19.81
N ALA A 76 -5.80 11.38 -20.76
CA ALA A 76 -5.86 12.84 -20.70
C ALA A 76 -6.90 13.28 -19.63
N ILE A 77 -6.58 13.05 -18.36
CA ILE A 77 -7.32 13.60 -17.23
C ILE A 77 -6.90 15.06 -17.06
N SER A 78 -7.88 15.97 -17.12
CA SER A 78 -7.69 17.40 -16.87
C SER A 78 -6.98 17.62 -15.53
N GLY A 79 -5.75 18.15 -15.59
CA GLY A 79 -4.94 18.46 -14.40
C GLY A 79 -3.98 17.36 -13.93
N GLY A 80 -3.90 16.20 -14.59
CA GLY A 80 -2.88 15.18 -14.29
C GLY A 80 -2.91 14.65 -12.84
N GLY A 81 -4.07 14.70 -12.19
CA GLY A 81 -4.22 14.33 -10.78
C GLY A 81 -3.84 15.43 -9.77
N ALA A 82 -3.68 16.68 -10.19
CA ALA A 82 -3.43 17.79 -9.27
C ALA A 82 -4.52 17.87 -8.18
N GLY A 83 -4.09 17.92 -6.91
CA GLY A 83 -4.97 17.91 -5.74
C GLY A 83 -5.41 16.52 -5.26
N VAL A 84 -5.00 15.44 -5.94
CA VAL A 84 -5.26 14.06 -5.51
C VAL A 84 -4.07 13.55 -4.69
N HIS A 85 -4.36 12.82 -3.61
CA HIS A 85 -3.38 12.12 -2.79
C HIS A 85 -3.54 10.61 -2.93
N VAL A 86 -2.43 9.89 -3.11
CA VAL A 86 -2.37 8.43 -3.07
C VAL A 86 -1.63 8.03 -1.80
N TYR A 87 -2.26 7.22 -0.97
CA TYR A 87 -1.66 6.68 0.25
C TYR A 87 -1.22 5.24 -0.01
N VAL A 88 0.03 4.94 0.32
CA VAL A 88 0.63 3.61 0.17
C VAL A 88 1.04 3.14 1.57
N ALA A 89 0.38 2.09 2.06
CA ALA A 89 0.72 1.44 3.31
C ALA A 89 1.63 0.25 3.01
N ASP A 90 2.94 0.47 3.16
CA ASP A 90 3.98 -0.49 2.85
C ASP A 90 5.11 -0.35 3.89
N THR A 91 6.27 -0.91 3.59
CA THR A 91 7.50 -0.90 4.40
C THR A 91 8.15 0.47 4.59
N GLY A 92 7.63 1.52 3.94
CA GLY A 92 8.16 2.88 3.98
C GLY A 92 8.50 3.42 2.58
N ILE A 93 9.11 4.60 2.52
CA ILE A 93 9.46 5.24 1.24
C ILE A 93 10.78 6.02 1.29
N ARG A 94 11.62 5.85 0.28
CA ARG A 94 12.82 6.69 0.06
C ARG A 94 12.42 7.96 -0.69
N THR A 95 11.96 8.98 0.04
CA THR A 95 11.54 10.26 -0.55
C THR A 95 12.65 11.05 -1.25
N THR A 96 13.92 10.68 -1.03
CA THR A 96 15.09 11.26 -1.70
C THR A 96 15.33 10.73 -3.12
N HIS A 97 14.52 9.79 -3.61
CA HIS A 97 14.65 9.29 -4.98
C HIS A 97 14.23 10.34 -6.01
N GLN A 98 15.04 10.55 -7.05
CA GLN A 98 14.87 11.65 -8.00
C GLN A 98 13.55 11.56 -8.78
N ASP A 99 13.12 10.35 -9.16
CA ASP A 99 11.90 10.12 -9.94
C ASP A 99 10.59 10.50 -9.24
N PHE A 100 10.62 10.65 -7.91
CA PHE A 100 9.46 11.17 -7.19
C PHE A 100 9.26 12.66 -7.44
N CYS A 101 10.29 13.41 -7.81
CA CYS A 101 10.21 14.84 -8.12
C CYS A 101 9.48 15.66 -7.03
N GLY A 102 9.68 15.31 -5.76
CA GLY A 102 9.01 15.96 -4.62
C GLY A 102 7.54 15.57 -4.38
N ARG A 103 6.97 14.65 -5.17
CA ARG A 103 5.58 14.16 -5.00
C ARG A 103 5.42 13.19 -3.82
N ALA A 104 6.51 12.56 -3.38
CA ALA A 104 6.49 11.65 -2.25
C ALA A 104 6.73 12.40 -0.92
N VAL A 105 5.83 12.18 0.05
CA VAL A 105 5.90 12.80 1.38
C VAL A 105 5.69 11.72 2.44
N PRO A 106 6.56 11.62 3.47
CA PRO A 106 6.31 10.68 4.58
C PRO A 106 5.12 11.19 5.38
N THR A 107 4.04 10.41 5.44
CA THR A 107 2.81 10.81 6.16
C THR A 107 2.77 10.21 7.56
N LEU A 108 3.01 8.91 7.67
CA LEU A 108 3.08 8.19 8.94
C LEU A 108 4.23 7.19 8.84
N GLU A 109 5.13 7.24 9.82
CA GLU A 109 6.18 6.25 10.02
C GLU A 109 5.90 5.64 11.39
N VAL A 110 5.56 4.34 11.42
CA VAL A 110 5.20 3.63 12.65
C VAL A 110 6.41 2.90 13.24
N LEU A 111 7.52 2.85 12.49
CA LEU A 111 8.81 2.35 12.99
C LEU A 111 9.57 3.48 13.71
N GLY A 112 9.06 3.88 14.88
CA GLY A 112 9.67 4.83 15.80
C GLY A 112 9.64 4.34 17.23
#